data_AF-A0A851M4Z8-F1
#
_entry.id   AF-A0A851M4Z8-F1
#
_cell.length_a   1.000
_cell.length_b   1.000
_cell.length_c   1.000
_cell.angle_alpha   90.00
_cell.angle_beta   90.00
_cell.angle_gamma   90.00
#
_symmetry.space_group_name_H-M   'P 1'
#
loop_
_entity.id
_entity.type
_entity.pdbx_description
1 polymer ?
#
loop_
_entity_poly.entity_id
_entity_poly.type
_entity_poly.pdbx_seq_one_letter_code
_entity_poly.pdbx_strand_id
1 'polypeptide(L)'
;GKRLENLETHTMKIPIFVLTLTVFSCSGFPAYDYDLPVVEEALNASIARINAQSWGRNLYGVVRSHVTRVDMWSSDAYRLELHFSIRETVCSKASGRDPLTCGFKTGPYVPSASCRSVVDVSGEQVSSVIVRCHRGTFSSESMSSEEVMPVPITTPGRRGSGRRE
;
A
#
# COMPACT_ATOMS: atom_id res chain seq x y z
N GLY A 1 66.85 38.21 19.39
CA GLY A 1 66.45 37.46 20.59
C GLY A 1 64.99 37.72 20.88
N LYS A 2 64.23 36.64 21.12
CA LYS A 2 63.01 36.50 21.94
C LYS A 2 61.90 37.59 21.90
N ARG A 3 60.74 37.17 21.35
CA ARG A 3 59.36 37.13 21.93
C ARG A 3 59.04 38.19 23.00
N LEU A 4 57.97 38.99 22.88
CA LEU A 4 56.54 38.74 23.23
C LEU A 4 55.87 40.14 23.02
N GLU A 5 54.63 40.36 22.56
CA GLU A 5 53.32 40.09 23.18
C GLU A 5 52.24 40.35 22.10
N ASN A 6 51.44 39.37 21.68
CA ASN A 6 50.02 39.22 22.02
C ASN A 6 49.20 40.53 22.22
N LEU A 7 48.38 40.91 21.23
CA LEU A 7 47.03 41.43 21.47
C LEU A 7 46.17 41.34 20.20
N GLU A 8 45.40 40.24 20.12
CA GLU A 8 43.97 40.27 19.83
C GLU A 8 43.44 41.13 18.67
N THR A 9 43.09 40.47 17.56
CA THR A 9 41.83 40.77 16.84
C THR A 9 41.36 39.51 16.10
N HIS A 10 41.00 38.49 16.87
CA HIS A 10 40.30 37.31 16.37
C HIS A 10 38.83 37.66 16.18
N THR A 11 38.50 38.37 15.09
CA THR A 11 37.09 38.62 14.76
C THR A 11 36.82 38.41 13.28
N MET A 12 36.03 37.35 13.06
CA MET A 12 34.90 37.38 12.14
C MET A 12 35.17 37.06 10.67
N LYS A 13 35.59 35.82 10.37
CA LYS A 13 35.36 35.19 9.06
C LYS A 13 34.95 33.71 9.14
N ILE A 14 34.39 33.28 10.27
CA ILE A 14 33.84 31.92 10.43
C ILE A 14 32.44 31.99 11.08
N PRO A 15 31.41 32.47 10.36
CA PRO A 15 30.05 32.05 10.70
C PRO A 15 29.22 31.60 9.48
N ILE A 16 29.84 31.29 8.33
CA ILE A 16 29.09 30.88 7.12
C ILE A 16 29.15 29.37 6.91
N PHE A 17 30.21 28.70 7.34
CA PHE A 17 30.38 27.25 7.10
C PHE A 17 29.53 26.36 8.03
N VAL A 18 29.06 26.90 9.16
CA VAL A 18 28.21 26.16 10.11
C VAL A 18 26.72 26.21 9.70
N LEU A 19 26.35 27.17 8.83
CA LEU A 19 24.96 27.42 8.44
C LEU A 19 24.50 26.58 7.23
N THR A 20 25.43 25.97 6.49
CA THR A 20 25.11 25.11 5.34
C THR A 20 24.94 23.63 5.70
N LEU A 21 25.42 23.19 6.87
CA LEU A 21 25.35 21.80 7.32
C LEU A 21 24.09 21.49 8.16
N THR A 22 23.35 22.50 8.62
CA THR A 22 22.18 22.32 9.49
C THR A 22 20.86 22.14 8.73
N VAL A 23 20.82 22.42 7.43
CA VAL A 23 19.57 22.37 6.64
C VAL A 23 19.34 21.04 5.92
N PHE A 24 20.30 20.11 5.98
CA PHE A 24 20.11 18.73 5.51
C PHE A 24 19.56 17.81 6.61
N SER A 25 18.78 18.37 7.53
CA SER A 25 17.93 17.58 8.39
C SER A 25 16.78 17.10 7.53
N CYS A 26 16.93 15.91 6.93
CA CYS A 26 15.77 15.18 6.43
C CYS A 26 14.76 15.13 7.57
N SER A 27 13.69 15.92 7.48
CA SER A 27 12.50 15.74 8.29
C SER A 27 11.87 14.44 7.82
N GLY A 28 12.44 13.33 8.30
CA GLY A 28 11.86 12.01 8.16
C GLY A 28 10.47 12.10 8.77
N PHE A 29 9.44 11.98 7.93
CA PHE A 29 8.10 11.72 8.42
C PHE A 29 8.18 10.50 9.33
N PRO A 30 7.59 10.51 10.54
CA PRO A 30 7.53 9.31 11.35
C PRO A 30 6.77 8.25 10.54
N ALA A 31 7.50 7.23 10.09
CA ALA A 31 6.88 5.99 9.64
C ALA A 31 6.40 5.29 10.90
N TYR A 32 5.14 5.52 11.25
CA TYR A 32 4.51 4.76 12.33
C TYR A 32 4.45 3.31 11.88
N ASP A 33 5.15 2.45 12.62
CA ASP A 33 4.99 1.00 12.52
C ASP A 33 3.65 0.69 13.18
N TYR A 34 2.58 0.69 12.38
CA TYR A 34 1.27 0.34 12.89
C TYR A 34 1.33 -1.13 13.26
N ASP A 35 1.07 -1.41 14.54
CA ASP A 35 1.10 -2.76 15.06
C ASP A 35 0.22 -3.67 14.20
N LEU A 36 0.87 -4.62 13.53
CA LEU A 36 0.24 -5.71 12.78
C LEU A 36 -1.01 -6.31 13.48
N PRO A 37 -1.05 -6.51 14.82
CA PRO A 37 -2.26 -7.02 15.48
C PRO A 37 -3.49 -6.13 15.30
N VAL A 38 -3.37 -4.79 15.28
CA VAL A 38 -4.55 -3.92 15.15
C VAL A 38 -5.08 -3.93 13.72
N VAL A 39 -4.19 -4.05 12.73
CA VAL A 39 -4.58 -4.22 11.32
C VAL A 39 -5.34 -5.54 11.13
N GLU A 40 -4.89 -6.61 11.79
CA GLU A 40 -5.57 -7.92 11.76
C GLU A 40 -6.96 -7.85 12.40
N GLU A 41 -7.09 -7.20 13.56
CA GLU A 41 -8.37 -7.01 14.22
C GLU A 41 -9.34 -6.17 13.37
N ALA A 42 -8.85 -5.07 12.78
CA ALA A 42 -9.62 -4.23 11.87
C ALA A 42 -10.10 -5.02 10.65
N LEU A 43 -9.24 -5.87 10.08
CA LEU A 43 -9.60 -6.75 8.96
C LEU A 43 -10.64 -7.80 9.38
N ASN A 44 -10.48 -8.39 10.57
CA ASN A 44 -11.42 -9.37 11.11
C ASN A 44 -12.82 -8.75 11.34
N ALA A 45 -12.86 -7.55 11.93
CA ALA A 45 -14.10 -6.79 12.11
C ALA A 45 -14.75 -6.45 10.76
N SER A 46 -13.94 -6.12 9.75
CA SER A 46 -14.41 -5.83 8.39
C SER A 46 -15.05 -7.06 7.72
N ILE A 47 -14.41 -8.24 7.80
CA ILE A 47 -14.96 -9.46 7.21
C ILE A 47 -16.20 -9.96 7.98
N ALA A 48 -16.22 -9.81 9.30
CA ALA A 48 -17.38 -10.11 10.13
C ALA A 48 -18.59 -9.24 9.72
N ARG A 49 -18.37 -7.94 9.48
CA ARG A 49 -19.40 -7.02 8.99
C ARG A 49 -19.96 -7.46 7.62
N ILE A 50 -19.10 -7.84 6.68
CA ILE A 50 -19.52 -8.36 5.36
C ILE A 50 -20.34 -9.65 5.52
N ASN A 51 -19.88 -10.58 6.35
CA ASN A 51 -20.56 -11.86 6.57
C ASN A 51 -21.91 -11.70 7.26
N ALA A 52 -22.06 -10.70 8.14
CA ALA A 52 -23.35 -10.36 8.75
C ALA A 52 -24.33 -9.73 7.75
N GLN A 53 -23.85 -8.87 6.83
CA GLN A 53 -24.71 -8.13 5.90
C GLN A 53 -25.02 -8.86 4.59
N SER A 54 -24.19 -9.82 4.20
CA SER A 54 -24.35 -10.54 2.93
C SER A 54 -25.49 -11.57 2.99
N TRP A 55 -26.21 -11.73 1.88
CA TRP A 55 -27.38 -12.61 1.79
C TRP A 55 -27.03 -14.08 1.47
N GLY A 56 -25.77 -14.34 1.11
CA GLY A 56 -25.29 -15.68 0.77
C GLY A 56 -25.31 -16.65 1.95
N ARG A 57 -25.42 -17.95 1.66
CA ARG A 57 -25.47 -19.03 2.66
C ARG A 57 -24.10 -19.39 3.25
N ASN A 58 -23.02 -19.03 2.55
CA ASN A 58 -21.65 -19.34 2.93
C ASN A 58 -20.92 -18.08 3.40
N LEU A 59 -19.86 -18.30 4.15
CA LEU A 59 -18.96 -17.25 4.61
C LEU A 59 -18.07 -16.78 3.44
N TYR A 60 -17.73 -15.51 3.44
CA TYR A 60 -16.63 -14.93 2.67
C TYR A 60 -15.37 -14.93 3.51
N GLY A 61 -14.24 -15.27 2.89
CA GLY A 61 -12.91 -15.15 3.46
C GLY A 61 -12.07 -14.15 2.67
N VAL A 62 -11.01 -13.64 3.30
CA VAL A 62 -10.08 -12.67 2.70
C VAL A 62 -9.00 -13.42 1.89
N VAL A 63 -8.80 -13.02 0.63
CA VAL A 63 -7.78 -13.62 -0.25
C VAL A 63 -6.47 -12.83 -0.16
N ARG A 64 -6.56 -11.50 -0.22
CA ARG A 64 -5.43 -10.56 -0.09
C ARG A 64 -5.92 -9.27 0.54
N SER A 65 -5.09 -8.64 1.37
CA SER A 65 -5.36 -7.36 2.02
C SER A 65 -4.12 -6.49 2.06
N HIS A 66 -4.31 -5.17 1.99
CA HIS A 66 -3.28 -4.17 2.24
C HIS A 66 -3.89 -2.92 2.86
N VAL A 67 -3.09 -2.21 3.65
CA VAL A 67 -3.43 -0.89 4.19
C VAL A 67 -3.15 0.14 3.09
N THR A 68 -4.15 0.94 2.72
CA THR A 68 -3.99 2.00 1.71
C THR A 68 -3.69 3.35 2.33
N ARG A 69 -4.24 3.62 3.52
CA ARG A 69 -4.12 4.91 4.18
C ARG A 69 -4.30 4.75 5.68
N VAL A 70 -3.60 5.59 6.45
CA VAL A 70 -3.85 5.77 7.87
C VAL A 70 -3.91 7.25 8.18
N ASP A 71 -5.00 7.70 8.77
CA ASP A 71 -5.20 9.08 9.22
C ASP A 71 -5.26 9.12 10.76
N MET A 72 -4.24 9.69 11.40
CA MET A 72 -4.19 9.79 12.86
C MET A 72 -4.93 11.03 13.34
N TRP A 73 -5.78 10.89 14.37
CA TRP A 73 -6.40 12.01 15.07
C TRP A 73 -5.67 12.34 16.37
N SER A 74 -5.22 11.31 17.11
CA SER A 74 -4.44 11.41 18.33
C SER A 74 -3.46 10.23 18.44
N SER A 75 -2.71 10.15 19.53
CA SER A 75 -1.82 9.02 19.82
C SER A 75 -2.55 7.68 19.96
N ASP A 76 -3.83 7.72 20.32
CA ASP A 76 -4.66 6.56 20.64
C ASP A 76 -5.90 6.44 19.75
N ALA A 77 -6.15 7.40 18.84
CA ALA A 77 -7.26 7.38 17.91
C ALA A 77 -6.82 7.65 16.48
N TYR A 78 -7.16 6.74 15.58
CA TYR A 78 -6.80 6.81 14.18
C TYR A 78 -7.82 6.10 13.30
N ARG A 79 -7.81 6.44 12.02
CA ARG A 79 -8.61 5.84 10.97
C ARG A 79 -7.72 5.03 10.05
N LEU A 80 -8.00 3.74 9.95
CA LEU A 80 -7.39 2.82 9.00
C LEU A 80 -8.25 2.71 7.75
N GLU A 81 -7.61 2.79 6.60
CA GLU A 81 -8.21 2.43 5.33
C GLU A 81 -7.57 1.15 4.79
N LEU A 82 -8.41 0.14 4.60
CA LEU A 82 -8.03 -1.18 4.13
C LEU A 82 -8.61 -1.42 2.74
N HIS A 83 -7.81 -2.03 1.87
CA HIS A 83 -8.29 -2.57 0.61
C HIS A 83 -7.97 -4.06 0.55
N PHE A 84 -9.01 -4.86 0.33
CA PHE A 84 -8.89 -6.32 0.37
C PHE A 84 -9.85 -6.98 -0.61
N SER A 85 -9.48 -8.17 -1.08
CA SER A 85 -10.34 -9.01 -1.91
C SER A 85 -10.92 -10.15 -1.09
N ILE A 86 -12.19 -10.46 -1.35
CA ILE A 86 -12.92 -11.54 -0.70
C ILE A 86 -13.35 -12.59 -1.72
N ARG A 87 -13.49 -13.82 -1.25
CA ARG A 87 -14.01 -14.95 -2.01
C ARG A 87 -14.91 -15.82 -1.15
N GLU A 88 -15.96 -16.36 -1.76
CA GLU A 88 -16.87 -17.29 -1.08
C GLU A 88 -16.13 -18.57 -0.66
N THR A 89 -16.38 -19.01 0.57
CA THR A 89 -15.81 -20.23 1.17
C THR A 89 -16.78 -21.41 1.09
N VAL A 90 -16.27 -22.60 1.40
CA VAL A 90 -17.10 -23.82 1.52
C VAL A 90 -17.90 -23.85 2.84
N CYS A 91 -17.53 -23.02 3.82
CA CYS A 91 -18.17 -23.00 5.13
C CYS A 91 -19.51 -22.28 5.09
N SER A 92 -20.55 -22.92 5.62
CA SER A 92 -21.84 -22.27 5.82
C SER A 92 -21.78 -21.28 6.99
N LYS A 93 -22.52 -20.17 6.89
CA LYS A 93 -22.67 -19.20 7.98
C LYS A 93 -23.26 -19.82 9.26
N ALA A 94 -24.10 -20.85 9.11
CA ALA A 94 -24.70 -21.56 10.24
C ALA A 94 -23.72 -22.45 11.01
N SER A 95 -22.51 -22.69 10.47
CA SER A 95 -21.54 -23.59 11.09
C SER A 95 -20.80 -22.99 12.29
N GLY A 96 -20.86 -21.67 12.49
CA GLY A 96 -20.10 -20.97 13.53
C GLY A 96 -18.57 -21.05 13.37
N ARG A 97 -18.09 -21.53 12.22
CA ARG A 97 -16.65 -21.61 11.93
C ARG A 97 -16.07 -20.24 11.61
N ASP A 98 -14.82 -20.08 11.96
CA ASP A 98 -14.04 -18.89 11.62
C ASP A 98 -13.69 -18.87 10.13
N PRO A 99 -14.02 -17.78 9.39
CA PRO A 99 -13.72 -17.65 7.97
C PRO A 99 -12.25 -17.85 7.58
N LEU A 100 -11.29 -17.59 8.48
CA LEU A 100 -9.84 -17.74 8.18
C LEU A 100 -9.43 -19.21 8.07
N THR A 101 -10.12 -20.10 8.79
CA THR A 101 -9.86 -21.55 8.77
C THR A 101 -10.56 -22.27 7.61
N CYS A 102 -11.41 -21.56 6.87
CA CYS A 102 -12.29 -22.13 5.87
C CYS A 102 -11.65 -22.12 4.48
N GLY A 103 -11.68 -23.27 3.81
CA GLY A 103 -11.26 -23.37 2.42
C GLY A 103 -12.14 -22.53 1.48
N PHE A 104 -11.52 -21.88 0.50
CA PHE A 104 -12.25 -21.19 -0.56
C PHE A 104 -12.96 -22.19 -1.47
N LYS A 105 -14.11 -21.78 -2.03
CA LYS A 105 -14.69 -22.52 -3.14
C LYS A 105 -13.78 -22.39 -4.37
N THR A 106 -13.78 -23.45 -5.19
CA THR A 106 -13.05 -23.50 -6.45
C THR A 106 -14.04 -23.56 -7.61
N GLY A 107 -13.79 -22.77 -8.65
CA GLY A 107 -14.60 -22.76 -9.85
C GLY A 107 -14.60 -21.41 -10.57
N PRO A 108 -15.02 -21.37 -11.84
CA PRO A 108 -14.98 -20.16 -12.66
C PRO A 108 -16.01 -19.10 -12.23
N TYR A 109 -17.07 -19.49 -11.51
CA TYR A 109 -18.17 -18.61 -11.11
C TYR A 109 -18.25 -18.38 -9.59
N VAL A 110 -17.14 -18.58 -8.88
CA VAL A 110 -17.12 -18.36 -7.42
C VAL A 110 -17.26 -16.86 -7.13
N PRO A 111 -18.26 -16.44 -6.34
CA PRO A 111 -18.45 -15.04 -5.98
C PRO A 111 -17.20 -14.47 -5.33
N SER A 112 -16.67 -13.41 -5.95
CA SER A 112 -15.51 -12.67 -5.48
C SER A 112 -15.77 -11.16 -5.57
N ALA A 113 -15.21 -10.39 -4.66
CA ALA A 113 -15.38 -8.95 -4.62
C ALA A 113 -14.11 -8.25 -4.12
N SER A 114 -13.93 -7.00 -4.55
CA SER A 114 -12.91 -6.11 -4.02
C SER A 114 -13.59 -5.13 -3.08
N CYS A 115 -13.06 -5.00 -1.87
CA CYS A 115 -13.66 -4.25 -0.79
C CYS A 115 -12.70 -3.16 -0.29
N ARG A 116 -13.26 -1.98 -0.06
CA ARG A 116 -12.63 -0.89 0.68
C ARG A 116 -13.30 -0.82 2.04
N SER A 117 -12.52 -0.87 3.11
CA SER A 117 -13.00 -0.63 4.46
C SER A 117 -12.32 0.56 5.08
N VAL A 118 -13.10 1.32 5.84
CA VAL A 118 -12.63 2.39 6.70
C VAL A 118 -12.98 1.98 8.13
N VAL A 119 -11.96 1.86 8.96
CA VAL A 119 -12.06 1.41 10.35
C VAL A 119 -11.54 2.52 11.24
N ASP A 120 -12.37 2.99 12.16
CA ASP A 120 -11.96 3.96 13.17
C ASP A 120 -11.58 3.18 14.44
N VAL A 121 -10.36 3.42 14.94
CA VAL A 121 -9.79 2.80 16.14
C VAL A 121 -9.64 3.88 17.21
N SER A 122 -10.00 3.56 18.45
CA SER A 122 -9.81 4.44 19.61
C SER A 122 -9.46 3.61 20.83
N GLY A 123 -8.38 3.97 21.54
CA GLY A 123 -7.91 3.24 22.73
C GLY A 123 -7.62 1.77 22.43
N GLU A 124 -6.93 1.51 21.31
CA GLU A 124 -6.59 0.16 20.79
C GLU A 124 -7.80 -0.73 20.45
N GLN A 125 -9.01 -0.19 20.41
CA GLN A 125 -10.22 -0.93 20.09
C GLN A 125 -10.90 -0.40 18.83
N VAL A 126 -11.52 -1.30 18.08
CA VAL A 126 -12.30 -0.95 16.90
C VAL A 126 -13.61 -0.26 17.33
N SER A 127 -13.72 1.04 17.03
CA SER A 127 -14.89 1.87 17.35
C SER A 127 -15.94 1.82 16.25
N SER A 128 -15.51 1.87 14.99
CA SER A 128 -16.41 1.94 13.84
C SER A 128 -15.86 1.17 12.64
N VAL A 129 -16.74 0.52 11.88
CA VAL A 129 -16.37 -0.25 10.68
C VAL A 129 -17.35 0.07 9.56
N ILE A 130 -16.83 0.65 8.49
CA ILE A 130 -17.55 0.92 7.25
C ILE A 130 -16.90 0.08 6.16
N VAL A 131 -17.69 -0.69 5.42
CA VAL A 131 -17.20 -1.52 4.32
C VAL A 131 -18.02 -1.25 3.06
N ARG A 132 -17.34 -1.10 1.93
CA ARG A 132 -17.96 -1.05 0.60
C ARG A 132 -17.26 -2.04 -0.30
N CYS A 133 -18.04 -2.94 -0.87
CA CYS A 133 -17.55 -3.95 -1.79
C CYS A 133 -18.11 -3.71 -3.18
N HIS A 134 -17.25 -3.84 -4.18
CA HIS A 134 -17.61 -3.85 -5.58
C HIS A 134 -17.41 -5.26 -6.11
N ARG A 135 -18.34 -5.74 -6.94
CA ARG A 135 -18.20 -7.07 -7.55
C ARG A 135 -16.91 -7.10 -8.33
N GLY A 136 -16.06 -8.07 -8.03
CA GLY A 136 -14.82 -8.26 -8.75
C GLY A 136 -15.15 -8.66 -10.17
N THR A 137 -15.16 -7.71 -11.11
CA THR A 137 -14.68 -8.02 -12.45
C THR A 137 -13.22 -8.38 -12.26
N PHE A 138 -12.74 -9.43 -12.91
CA PHE A 138 -11.31 -9.65 -13.04
C PHE A 138 -10.73 -8.40 -13.72
N SER A 139 -10.33 -7.41 -12.95
CA SER A 139 -9.57 -6.28 -13.44
C SER A 139 -8.22 -6.87 -13.74
N SER A 140 -7.95 -7.09 -15.02
CA SER A 140 -6.65 -7.47 -15.53
C SER A 140 -5.60 -6.62 -14.80
N GLU A 141 -4.69 -7.31 -14.12
CA GLU A 141 -3.52 -6.72 -13.50
C GLU A 141 -2.64 -6.21 -14.65
N SER A 142 -2.91 -5.01 -15.15
CA SER A 142 -2.07 -4.36 -16.16
C SER A 142 -0.78 -3.92 -15.46
N MET A 143 0.21 -4.81 -15.40
CA MET A 143 1.60 -4.40 -15.20
C MET A 143 1.97 -3.52 -16.40
N SER A 144 2.00 -2.21 -16.19
CA SER A 144 2.47 -1.23 -17.16
C SER A 144 3.96 -1.49 -17.41
N SER A 145 4.28 -2.21 -18.49
CA SER A 145 5.66 -2.39 -18.95
C SER A 145 6.18 -1.04 -19.43
N GLU A 146 7.19 -0.53 -18.75
CA GLU A 146 7.95 0.65 -19.15
C GLU A 146 8.44 0.51 -20.61
N GLU A 147 8.39 1.63 -21.32
CA GLU A 147 8.67 1.77 -22.74
C GLU A 147 10.06 1.29 -23.18
N VAL A 148 10.11 0.28 -24.07
CA VAL A 148 11.30 0.02 -24.91
C VAL A 148 11.21 0.85 -26.19
N MET A 149 12.12 1.82 -26.32
CA MET A 149 12.29 2.63 -27.53
C MET A 149 12.54 1.72 -28.75
N PRO A 150 11.74 1.81 -29.84
CA PRO A 150 12.05 1.09 -31.06
C PRO A 150 13.28 1.73 -31.72
N VAL A 151 14.37 0.98 -31.82
CA VAL A 151 15.51 1.34 -32.68
C VAL A 151 15.06 1.24 -34.13
N PRO A 152 15.17 2.29 -34.96
CA PRO A 152 14.84 2.17 -36.38
C PRO A 152 15.88 1.30 -37.08
N ILE A 153 15.41 0.20 -37.68
CA ILE A 153 16.21 -0.65 -38.56
C ILE A 153 16.43 0.12 -39.87
N THR A 154 17.61 0.70 -40.07
CA THR A 154 18.06 1.19 -41.37
C THR A 154 18.33 -0.01 -42.28
N THR A 155 17.48 -0.22 -43.28
CA THR A 155 17.72 -1.21 -44.33
C THR A 155 18.86 -0.74 -45.25
N PRO A 156 19.90 -1.55 -45.51
CA PRO A 156 20.90 -1.19 -46.50
C PRO A 156 20.33 -1.40 -47.90
N GLY A 157 20.31 -0.33 -48.70
CA GLY A 157 19.86 -0.34 -50.09
C GLY A 157 20.64 -1.34 -50.94
N ARG A 158 19.96 -2.34 -51.48
CA ARG A 158 20.52 -3.30 -52.44
C ARG A 158 20.49 -2.68 -53.84
N ARG A 159 21.54 -1.91 -54.16
CA ARG A 159 21.89 -1.54 -55.54
C ARG A 159 22.45 -2.77 -56.24
N GLY A 160 21.76 -3.25 -57.28
CA GLY A 160 22.16 -4.42 -58.04
C GLY A 160 21.41 -4.51 -59.37
N SER A 161 21.98 -3.84 -60.37
CA SER A 161 21.68 -3.91 -61.81
C SER A 161 21.66 -5.36 -62.34
N GLY A 162 20.73 -5.69 -63.24
CA GLY A 162 20.77 -6.96 -63.98
C GLY A 162 19.61 -7.27 -64.95
N ARG A 163 19.68 -6.67 -66.16
CA ARG A 163 19.45 -7.31 -67.48
C ARG A 163 18.02 -7.45 -68.09
N ARG A 164 17.82 -6.61 -69.13
CA ARG A 164 17.27 -6.79 -70.51
C ARG A 164 15.88 -7.40 -70.71
N GLU A 165 15.04 -6.63 -71.42
CA GLU A 165 14.75 -6.87 -72.84
C GLU A 165 14.96 -5.57 -73.63
#